data_AF-A0A8J3QQR4-F1
#
_entry.id   AF-A0A8J3QQR4-F1
#
_cell.length_a   1.000
_cell.length_b   1.000
_cell.length_c   1.000
_cell.angle_alpha   90.00
_cell.angle_beta   90.00
_cell.angle_gamma   90.00
#
_symmetry.space_group_name_H-M   'P 1'
#
loop_
_entity.id
_entity.type
_entity.pdbx_description
1 polymer ?
#
loop_
_entity_poly.entity_id
_entity_poly.type
_entity_poly.pdbx_seq_one_letter_code
_entity_poly.pdbx_strand_id
1 'polypeptide(L)'
;MTTLIERPDDPVGEESAPGNAVIVHGKPGREEYYNPDVPSSSNHHWLPWLAKQLIVRDIPAHTPEMPHAYAPNYPAWCREFERYDVNPGTLLVAHSCGSGFLVRWLSEHPAVRVNRVVLVAPWLDPDGNRAPGFFDFAIDPGLVGRTAGLTILNSDDDGEQIQRTVRILRDALPGAGYREMHGLGHFGSNDLGGVAFPELLSLLTDPATVPA
;
A
#
# COMPACT_ATOMS: atom_id res chain seq x y z
N MET A 1 -24.06 16.97 54.62
CA MET A 1 -24.74 16.12 53.62
C MET A 1 -24.52 16.75 52.27
N THR A 2 -23.51 16.28 51.54
CA THR A 2 -23.26 16.69 50.15
C THR A 2 -23.09 15.39 49.37
N THR A 3 -24.11 15.03 48.61
CA THR A 3 -24.17 13.81 47.82
C THR A 3 -23.34 14.02 46.56
N LEU A 4 -22.17 13.39 46.46
CA LEU A 4 -21.45 13.21 45.21
C LEU A 4 -22.22 12.17 44.40
N ILE A 5 -22.84 12.60 43.30
CA ILE A 5 -23.46 11.70 42.32
C ILE A 5 -22.32 11.21 41.43
N GLU A 6 -21.85 9.98 41.67
CA GLU A 6 -21.00 9.26 40.72
C GLU A 6 -21.83 8.99 39.45
N ARG A 7 -21.33 9.46 38.31
CA ARG A 7 -21.90 9.13 37.00
C ARG A 7 -21.52 7.68 36.69
N PRO A 8 -22.45 6.85 36.18
CA PRO A 8 -22.12 5.48 35.80
C PRO A 8 -21.11 5.50 34.66
N ASP A 9 -20.10 4.64 34.78
CA ASP A 9 -19.08 4.40 33.75
C ASP A 9 -19.77 4.06 32.43
N ASP A 10 -19.55 4.89 31.41
CA ASP A 10 -19.88 4.53 30.03
C ASP A 10 -19.14 3.24 29.68
N PRO A 11 -19.78 2.28 28.97
CA PRO A 11 -19.10 1.09 28.53
C PRO A 11 -17.93 1.51 27.63
N VAL A 12 -16.71 1.17 28.05
CA VAL A 12 -15.51 1.27 27.22
C VAL A 12 -15.79 0.44 25.97
N GLY A 13 -16.19 1.11 24.89
CA GLY A 13 -16.32 0.48 23.58
C GLY A 13 -15.02 -0.22 23.26
N GLU A 14 -15.08 -1.39 22.62
CA GLU A 14 -13.89 -2.08 22.11
C GLU A 14 -12.96 -1.06 21.47
N GLU A 15 -11.83 -0.80 22.12
CA GLU A 15 -10.83 0.11 21.60
C GLU A 15 -10.37 -0.49 20.26
N SER A 16 -10.82 0.11 19.16
CA SER A 16 -10.44 -0.30 17.81
C SER A 16 -8.93 -0.45 17.78
N ALA A 17 -8.42 -1.59 17.31
CA ALA A 17 -7.00 -1.87 17.28
C ALA A 17 -6.22 -0.64 16.79
N PRO A 18 -5.13 -0.23 17.49
CA PRO A 18 -4.42 0.98 17.14
C PRO A 18 -3.98 0.92 15.68
N GLY A 19 -4.45 1.88 14.88
CA GLY A 19 -4.17 1.93 13.46
C GLY A 19 -2.74 2.41 13.20
N ASN A 20 -2.02 1.72 12.32
CA ASN A 20 -0.75 2.16 11.74
C ASN A 20 -0.85 2.18 10.21
N ALA A 21 0.20 2.60 9.53
CA ALA A 21 0.34 2.51 8.09
C ALA A 21 1.66 1.85 7.70
N VAL A 22 1.63 0.95 6.72
CA VAL A 22 2.84 0.39 6.10
C VAL A 22 2.82 0.73 4.62
N ILE A 23 3.89 1.39 4.16
CA ILE A 23 4.06 1.89 2.79
C ILE A 23 5.17 1.07 2.13
N VAL A 24 4.86 0.31 1.09
CA VAL A 24 5.83 -0.58 0.40
C VAL A 24 6.23 0.02 -0.94
N HIS A 25 7.53 0.26 -1.12
CA HIS A 25 8.07 0.86 -2.33
C HIS A 25 8.13 -0.10 -3.53
N GLY A 26 8.36 0.46 -4.71
CA GLY A 26 8.55 -0.29 -5.95
C GLY A 26 9.93 -0.94 -6.09
N LYS A 27 10.20 -1.47 -7.29
CA LYS A 27 11.50 -2.03 -7.65
C LYS A 27 12.30 -0.98 -8.42
N PRO A 28 13.47 -0.52 -7.93
CA PRO A 28 14.35 0.36 -8.70
C PRO A 28 15.13 -0.42 -9.78
N GLY A 29 15.81 0.33 -10.65
CA GLY A 29 16.91 -0.22 -11.45
C GLY A 29 18.09 -0.65 -10.56
N ARG A 30 18.97 -1.54 -11.07
CA ARG A 30 20.15 -1.96 -10.29
C ARG A 30 21.13 -0.81 -10.11
N GLU A 31 21.34 -0.03 -11.16
CA GLU A 31 22.21 1.13 -11.18
C GLU A 31 21.70 2.20 -10.20
N GLU A 32 20.39 2.44 -10.22
CA GLU A 32 19.71 3.35 -9.28
C GLU A 32 19.88 2.90 -7.82
N TYR A 33 19.66 1.61 -7.54
CA TYR A 33 19.78 1.06 -6.18
C TYR A 33 21.17 1.25 -5.56
N TYR A 34 22.24 1.19 -6.36
CA TYR A 34 23.62 1.36 -5.89
C TYR A 34 24.13 2.80 -6.05
N ASN A 35 23.30 3.74 -6.53
CA ASN A 35 23.70 5.13 -6.71
C ASN A 35 23.52 5.93 -5.40
N PRO A 36 24.60 6.44 -4.78
CA PRO A 36 24.49 7.21 -3.54
C PRO A 36 23.82 8.58 -3.71
N ASP A 37 23.68 9.08 -4.94
CA ASP A 37 23.04 10.37 -5.24
C ASP A 37 21.51 10.24 -5.42
N VAL A 38 20.98 9.01 -5.42
CA VAL A 38 19.54 8.74 -5.49
C VAL A 38 19.05 8.31 -4.11
N PRO A 39 17.91 8.81 -3.62
CA PRO A 39 17.33 8.35 -2.37
C PRO A 39 17.07 6.83 -2.38
N SER A 40 17.17 6.19 -1.21
CA SER A 40 16.75 4.80 -1.05
C SER A 40 15.28 4.62 -1.45
N SER A 41 14.87 3.41 -1.84
CA SER A 41 13.54 3.20 -2.40
C SER A 41 12.41 3.55 -1.42
N SER A 42 12.61 3.29 -0.13
CA SER A 42 11.68 3.71 0.94
C SER A 42 11.64 5.23 1.15
N ASN A 43 12.69 5.96 0.74
CA ASN A 43 12.77 7.40 0.90
C ASN A 43 12.54 8.18 -0.42
N HIS A 44 12.02 7.51 -1.44
CA HIS A 44 11.88 8.06 -2.78
C HIS A 44 10.44 8.50 -3.10
N HIS A 45 10.30 9.29 -4.15
CA HIS A 45 9.01 9.77 -4.66
C HIS A 45 8.14 10.45 -3.59
N TRP A 46 6.87 10.07 -3.50
CA TRP A 46 5.90 10.58 -2.55
C TRP A 46 5.86 9.83 -1.22
N LEU A 47 6.61 8.73 -1.07
CA LEU A 47 6.52 7.84 0.08
C LEU A 47 6.90 8.53 1.41
N PRO A 48 8.00 9.31 1.51
CA PRO A 48 8.34 10.05 2.74
C PRO A 48 7.31 11.11 3.06
N TRP A 49 6.81 11.80 2.04
CA TRP A 49 5.80 12.83 2.21
C TRP A 49 4.52 12.21 2.77
N LEU A 50 4.05 11.09 2.20
CA LEU A 50 2.87 10.40 2.67
C LEU A 50 3.05 9.91 4.11
N ALA A 51 4.18 9.26 4.42
CA ALA A 51 4.49 8.83 5.79
C ALA A 51 4.43 10.01 6.76
N LYS A 52 5.03 11.15 6.41
CA LYS A 52 4.99 12.36 7.24
C LYS A 52 3.56 12.88 7.41
N GLN A 53 2.75 12.89 6.35
CA GLN A 53 1.35 13.35 6.41
C GLN A 53 0.47 12.47 7.29
N LEU A 54 0.71 11.16 7.31
CA LEU A 54 0.02 10.22 8.19
C LEU A 54 0.46 10.42 9.65
N ILE A 55 1.77 10.56 9.90
CA ILE A 55 2.31 10.78 11.26
C ILE A 55 1.77 12.06 11.89
N VAL A 56 1.64 13.17 11.14
CA VAL A 56 1.06 14.42 11.69
C VAL A 56 -0.46 14.37 11.88
N ARG A 57 -1.09 13.23 11.56
CA ARG A 57 -2.49 12.91 11.83
C ARG A 57 -2.62 11.77 12.85
N ASP A 58 -1.57 11.56 13.64
CA ASP A 58 -1.49 10.55 14.69
C ASP A 58 -1.64 9.10 14.18
N ILE A 59 -1.30 8.85 12.92
CA ILE A 59 -1.20 7.50 12.33
C ILE A 59 0.29 7.15 12.22
N PRO A 60 0.83 6.27 13.08
CA PRO A 60 2.19 5.76 12.92
C PRO A 60 2.38 5.17 11.53
N ALA A 61 3.35 5.67 10.77
CA ALA A 61 3.60 5.23 9.40
C ALA A 61 5.03 4.72 9.24
N HIS A 62 5.16 3.58 8.57
CA HIS A 62 6.42 2.91 8.33
C HIS A 62 6.61 2.63 6.85
N THR A 63 7.76 2.99 6.32
CA THR A 63 8.15 2.68 4.93
C THR A 63 9.38 1.78 4.98
N PRO A 64 9.23 0.45 5.11
CA PRO A 64 10.38 -0.45 5.12
C PRO A 64 11.21 -0.32 3.86
N GLU A 65 12.54 -0.37 4.02
CA GLU A 65 13.46 -0.58 2.90
C GLU A 65 13.51 -2.07 2.58
N MET A 66 12.81 -2.49 1.54
CA MET A 66 12.75 -3.87 1.12
C MET A 66 14.12 -4.33 0.61
N PRO A 67 14.64 -5.48 1.09
CA PRO A 67 16.00 -5.89 0.82
C PRO A 67 16.22 -6.19 -0.67
N HIS A 68 17.38 -5.74 -1.19
CA HIS A 68 17.80 -5.95 -2.58
C HIS A 68 16.70 -5.66 -3.61
N ALA A 69 16.02 -4.53 -3.46
CA ALA A 69 14.80 -4.24 -4.22
C ALA A 69 14.95 -4.30 -5.75
N TYR A 70 16.16 -4.09 -6.29
CA TYR A 70 16.46 -4.28 -7.71
C TYR A 70 16.36 -5.74 -8.20
N ALA A 71 16.41 -6.72 -7.29
CA ALA A 71 16.28 -8.15 -7.55
C ALA A 71 15.43 -8.77 -6.44
N PRO A 72 14.13 -8.47 -6.42
CA PRO A 72 13.27 -8.73 -5.28
C PRO A 72 13.15 -10.22 -5.00
N ASN A 73 13.21 -10.59 -3.73
CA ASN A 73 13.08 -11.97 -3.26
C ASN A 73 11.93 -12.04 -2.25
N TYR A 74 10.90 -12.82 -2.58
CA TYR A 74 9.65 -12.80 -1.82
C TYR A 74 9.83 -13.18 -0.34
N PRO A 75 10.51 -14.29 0.03
CA PRO A 75 10.77 -14.61 1.43
C PRO A 75 11.54 -13.52 2.20
N ALA A 76 12.51 -12.86 1.57
CA ALA A 76 13.25 -11.77 2.19
C ALA A 76 12.37 -10.53 2.40
N TRP A 77 11.50 -10.23 1.44
CA TRP A 77 10.53 -9.14 1.55
C TRP A 77 9.48 -9.42 2.63
N CYS A 78 8.93 -10.64 2.72
CA CYS A 78 8.04 -11.04 3.82
C CYS A 78 8.71 -10.84 5.19
N ARG A 79 9.95 -11.33 5.35
CA ARG A 79 10.69 -11.18 6.61
C ARG A 79 10.85 -9.72 7.04
N GLU A 80 11.09 -8.80 6.10
CA GLU A 80 11.21 -7.38 6.43
C GLU A 80 9.85 -6.76 6.73
N PHE A 81 8.83 -7.04 5.91
CA PHE A 81 7.47 -6.53 6.06
C PHE A 81 6.80 -6.99 7.38
N GLU A 82 7.03 -8.24 7.79
CA GLU A 82 6.44 -8.84 8.99
C GLU A 82 7.10 -8.37 10.30
N ARG A 83 8.07 -7.47 10.23
CA ARG A 83 8.60 -6.76 11.41
C ARG A 83 7.64 -5.70 11.94
N TYR A 84 6.63 -5.35 11.14
CA TYR A 84 5.62 -4.35 11.45
C TYR A 84 4.29 -5.03 11.75
N ASP A 85 3.55 -4.49 12.71
CA ASP A 85 2.21 -5.00 13.03
C ASP A 85 1.27 -4.78 11.84
N VAL A 86 0.61 -5.86 11.41
CA VAL A 86 -0.44 -5.83 10.40
C VAL A 86 -1.72 -6.38 11.03
N ASN A 87 -2.68 -5.48 11.26
CA ASN A 87 -3.90 -5.75 12.01
C ASN A 87 -5.11 -5.05 11.35
N PRO A 88 -6.35 -5.27 11.83
CA PRO A 88 -7.55 -4.68 11.22
C PRO A 88 -7.58 -3.14 11.14
N GLY A 89 -6.77 -2.43 11.93
CA GLY A 89 -6.59 -0.99 11.88
C GLY A 89 -5.50 -0.52 10.90
N THR A 90 -4.68 -1.42 10.35
CA THR A 90 -3.52 -1.09 9.50
C THR A 90 -3.94 -0.61 8.11
N LEU A 91 -3.43 0.55 7.70
CA LEU A 91 -3.44 1.02 6.31
C LEU A 91 -2.26 0.40 5.55
N LEU A 92 -2.52 -0.22 4.41
CA LEU A 92 -1.47 -0.69 3.52
C LEU A 92 -1.46 0.13 2.24
N VAL A 93 -0.31 0.69 1.90
CA VAL A 93 -0.12 1.45 0.66
C VAL A 93 1.08 0.88 -0.04
N ALA A 94 1.01 0.71 -1.36
CA ALA A 94 2.19 0.29 -2.08
C ALA A 94 2.25 0.87 -3.48
N HIS A 95 3.47 0.88 -4.02
CA HIS A 95 3.77 1.37 -5.36
C HIS A 95 4.38 0.27 -6.21
N SER A 96 3.94 0.14 -7.47
CA SER A 96 4.60 -0.71 -8.47
C SER A 96 4.79 -2.16 -7.99
N CYS A 97 6.03 -2.64 -7.93
CA CYS A 97 6.39 -3.96 -7.42
C CYS A 97 5.91 -4.22 -5.97
N GLY A 98 5.90 -3.18 -5.11
CA GLY A 98 5.35 -3.25 -3.77
C GLY A 98 3.85 -3.59 -3.76
N SER A 99 3.09 -3.08 -4.73
CA SER A 99 1.67 -3.40 -4.86
C SER A 99 1.45 -4.88 -5.19
N GLY A 100 2.26 -5.42 -6.10
CA GLY A 100 2.23 -6.84 -6.40
C GLY A 100 2.65 -7.70 -5.21
N PHE A 101 3.65 -7.26 -4.43
CA PHE A 101 4.04 -7.90 -3.18
C PHE A 101 2.87 -7.96 -2.19
N LEU A 102 2.15 -6.85 -1.96
CA LEU A 102 1.00 -6.83 -1.05
C LEU A 102 -0.13 -7.74 -1.53
N VAL A 103 -0.42 -7.76 -2.84
CA VAL A 103 -1.44 -8.67 -3.39
C VAL A 103 -1.07 -10.12 -3.12
N ARG A 104 0.20 -10.50 -3.34
CA ARG A 104 0.70 -11.84 -3.04
C ARG A 104 0.60 -12.16 -1.55
N TRP A 105 1.16 -11.29 -0.71
CA TRP A 105 1.21 -11.52 0.73
C TRP A 105 -0.19 -11.66 1.33
N LEU A 106 -1.14 -10.78 0.96
CA LEU A 106 -2.53 -10.86 1.43
C LEU A 106 -3.29 -12.08 0.88
N SER A 107 -2.92 -12.58 -0.31
CA SER A 107 -3.49 -13.81 -0.88
C SER A 107 -3.02 -15.05 -0.13
N GLU A 108 -1.74 -15.09 0.27
CA GLU A 108 -1.15 -16.20 1.02
C GLU A 108 -1.48 -16.16 2.53
N HIS A 109 -1.98 -15.02 3.05
CA HIS A 109 -2.35 -14.83 4.46
C HIS A 109 -3.86 -14.56 4.65
N PRO A 110 -4.75 -15.53 4.35
CA PRO A 110 -6.21 -15.30 4.37
C PRO A 110 -6.81 -15.07 5.77
N ALA A 111 -6.04 -15.30 6.84
CA ALA A 111 -6.46 -14.97 8.20
C ALA A 111 -6.28 -13.48 8.54
N VAL A 112 -5.41 -12.78 7.80
CA VAL A 112 -5.10 -11.37 8.04
C VAL A 112 -6.24 -10.50 7.54
N ARG A 113 -6.65 -9.55 8.38
CA ARG A 113 -7.56 -8.46 8.05
C ARG A 113 -6.83 -7.16 8.25
N VAL A 114 -7.08 -6.21 7.37
CA VAL A 114 -6.51 -4.87 7.41
C VAL A 114 -7.60 -3.84 7.19
N ASN A 115 -7.27 -2.57 7.42
CA ASN A 115 -8.15 -1.46 7.09
C ASN A 115 -8.14 -1.27 5.57
N ARG A 116 -7.59 -0.15 5.08
CA ARG A 116 -7.59 0.18 3.66
C ARG A 116 -6.32 -0.33 2.98
N VAL A 117 -6.46 -0.81 1.75
CA VAL A 117 -5.34 -1.15 0.86
C VAL A 117 -5.38 -0.22 -0.35
N VAL A 118 -4.27 0.46 -0.66
CA VAL A 118 -4.15 1.27 -1.87
C VAL A 118 -2.96 0.80 -2.70
N LEU A 119 -3.25 0.32 -3.91
CA LEU A 119 -2.27 -0.19 -4.87
C LEU A 119 -2.02 0.88 -5.94
N VAL A 120 -0.89 1.59 -5.85
CA VAL A 120 -0.49 2.61 -6.82
C VAL A 120 0.31 1.96 -7.96
N ALA A 121 -0.15 2.13 -9.20
CA ALA A 121 0.48 1.60 -10.41
C ALA A 121 0.96 0.16 -10.27
N PRO A 122 0.07 -0.80 -9.91
CA PRO A 122 0.51 -2.13 -9.51
C PRO A 122 1.23 -2.87 -10.63
N TRP A 123 2.26 -3.63 -10.26
CA TRP A 123 3.05 -4.43 -11.21
C TRP A 123 3.24 -5.87 -10.71
N LEU A 124 2.94 -6.84 -11.58
CA LEU A 124 3.06 -8.29 -11.34
C LEU A 124 4.06 -8.97 -12.28
N ASP A 125 4.96 -8.22 -12.92
CA ASP A 125 5.87 -8.72 -13.96
C ASP A 125 5.16 -9.58 -15.03
N PRO A 126 4.19 -9.02 -15.79
CA PRO A 126 3.35 -9.80 -16.69
C PRO A 126 4.10 -10.44 -17.87
N ASP A 127 5.37 -10.10 -18.06
CA ASP A 127 6.28 -10.70 -19.05
C ASP A 127 7.24 -11.75 -18.43
N GLY A 128 7.25 -11.87 -17.09
CA GLY A 128 7.98 -12.90 -16.34
C GLY A 128 9.50 -12.81 -16.41
N ASN A 129 10.06 -11.65 -16.74
CA ASN A 129 11.49 -11.49 -17.04
C ASN A 129 12.23 -10.52 -16.12
N ARG A 130 11.57 -9.92 -15.12
CA ARG A 130 12.17 -8.91 -14.24
C ARG A 130 12.16 -9.27 -12.75
N ALA A 131 11.29 -10.17 -12.32
CA ALA A 131 11.15 -10.59 -10.92
C ALA A 131 10.85 -12.11 -10.84
N PRO A 132 11.77 -12.98 -11.30
CA PRO A 132 11.53 -14.42 -11.41
C PRO A 132 11.15 -15.04 -10.06
N GLY A 133 10.03 -15.78 -10.03
CA GLY A 133 9.49 -16.44 -8.83
C GLY A 133 8.88 -15.50 -7.79
N PHE A 134 9.01 -14.18 -7.94
CA PHE A 134 8.48 -13.20 -7.00
C PHE A 134 6.95 -13.07 -7.09
N PHE A 135 6.38 -13.30 -8.28
CA PHE A 135 4.93 -13.29 -8.54
C PHE A 135 4.38 -14.67 -8.91
N ASP A 136 5.02 -15.75 -8.42
CA ASP A 136 4.50 -17.12 -8.55
C ASP A 136 3.52 -17.42 -7.41
N PHE A 137 2.25 -17.05 -7.60
CA PHE A 137 1.16 -17.26 -6.66
C PHE A 137 -0.21 -17.18 -7.38
N ALA A 138 -1.26 -17.63 -6.70
CA ALA A 138 -2.64 -17.40 -7.12
C ALA A 138 -3.23 -16.20 -6.35
N ILE A 139 -3.80 -15.24 -7.07
CA ILE A 139 -4.54 -14.14 -6.43
C ILE A 139 -5.76 -14.73 -5.73
N ASP A 140 -5.91 -14.46 -4.45
CA ASP A 140 -7.11 -14.86 -3.71
C ASP A 140 -8.28 -13.94 -4.07
N PRO A 141 -9.35 -14.43 -4.73
CA PRO A 141 -10.49 -13.60 -5.10
C PRO A 141 -11.26 -13.06 -3.87
N GLY A 142 -11.10 -13.69 -2.70
CA GLY A 142 -11.68 -13.25 -1.44
C GLY A 142 -10.90 -12.13 -0.73
N LEU A 143 -9.75 -11.71 -1.26
CA LEU A 143 -8.84 -10.74 -0.63
C LEU A 143 -9.55 -9.45 -0.26
N VAL A 144 -10.36 -8.89 -1.18
CA VAL A 144 -11.03 -7.61 -0.96
C VAL A 144 -11.94 -7.64 0.27
N GLY A 145 -12.64 -8.75 0.52
CA GLY A 145 -13.56 -8.91 1.67
C GLY A 145 -12.87 -8.99 3.03
N ARG A 146 -11.53 -8.99 3.07
CA ARG A 146 -10.72 -8.92 4.29
C ARG A 146 -10.12 -7.53 4.54
N THR A 147 -10.48 -6.57 3.71
CA THR A 147 -10.10 -5.16 3.82
C THR A 147 -11.35 -4.32 4.09
N ALA A 148 -11.20 -3.16 4.71
CA ALA A 148 -12.24 -2.12 4.74
C ALA A 148 -12.39 -1.40 3.38
N GLY A 149 -11.57 -1.77 2.40
CA GLY A 149 -11.58 -1.26 1.03
C GLY A 149 -10.22 -1.44 0.39
N LEU A 150 -10.18 -1.99 -0.84
CA LEU A 150 -9.00 -2.06 -1.67
C LEU A 150 -9.20 -1.17 -2.89
N THR A 151 -8.29 -0.24 -3.15
CA THR A 151 -8.32 0.64 -4.33
C THR A 151 -7.08 0.44 -5.20
N ILE A 152 -7.30 0.23 -6.50
CA ILE A 152 -6.26 0.28 -7.54
C ILE A 152 -6.23 1.69 -8.12
N LEU A 153 -5.09 2.37 -7.99
CA LEU A 153 -4.79 3.64 -8.65
C LEU A 153 -3.95 3.38 -9.90
N ASN A 154 -4.45 3.82 -11.05
CA ASN A 154 -3.78 3.69 -12.34
C ASN A 154 -3.63 5.07 -12.99
N SER A 155 -2.54 5.31 -13.72
CA SER A 155 -2.46 6.44 -14.66
C SER A 155 -2.72 5.93 -16.06
N ASP A 156 -3.50 6.66 -16.86
CA ASP A 156 -3.85 6.27 -18.23
C ASP A 156 -2.66 6.27 -19.21
N ASP A 157 -1.59 6.98 -18.86
CA ASP A 157 -0.34 7.10 -19.62
C ASP A 157 0.83 6.29 -19.03
N ASP A 158 0.58 5.44 -18.02
CA ASP A 158 1.59 4.50 -17.52
C ASP A 158 1.89 3.39 -18.53
N GLY A 159 3.06 2.76 -18.42
CA GLY A 159 3.56 1.77 -19.38
C GLY A 159 2.69 0.53 -19.51
N GLU A 160 2.71 -0.11 -20.68
CA GLU A 160 1.83 -1.24 -21.02
C GLU A 160 1.91 -2.44 -20.06
N GLN A 161 3.06 -2.68 -19.43
CA GLN A 161 3.18 -3.72 -18.40
C GLN A 161 2.35 -3.41 -17.13
N ILE A 162 2.23 -2.14 -16.77
CA ILE A 162 1.38 -1.69 -15.66
C ILE A 162 -0.09 -1.85 -16.07
N GLN A 163 -0.45 -1.38 -17.26
CA GLN A 163 -1.81 -1.52 -17.78
C GLN A 163 -2.27 -2.99 -17.84
N ARG A 164 -1.39 -3.91 -18.24
CA ARG A 164 -1.66 -5.35 -18.22
C ARG A 164 -1.87 -5.88 -16.80
N THR A 165 -1.05 -5.46 -15.84
CA THR A 165 -1.22 -5.85 -14.43
C THR A 165 -2.53 -5.32 -13.87
N VAL A 166 -2.88 -4.06 -14.14
CA VAL A 166 -4.14 -3.46 -13.71
C VAL A 166 -5.33 -4.25 -14.24
N ARG A 167 -5.33 -4.66 -15.52
CA ARG A 167 -6.37 -5.53 -16.07
C ARG A 167 -6.46 -6.87 -15.34
N ILE A 168 -5.33 -7.56 -15.14
CA ILE A 168 -5.28 -8.83 -14.37
C ILE A 168 -5.90 -8.67 -12.98
N LEU A 169 -5.54 -7.61 -12.25
CA LEU A 169 -6.03 -7.38 -10.90
C LEU A 169 -7.52 -7.02 -10.88
N ARG A 170 -7.99 -6.22 -11.84
CA ARG A 170 -9.41 -5.86 -11.94
C ARG A 170 -10.29 -7.06 -12.26
N ASP A 171 -9.81 -7.97 -13.10
CA ASP A 171 -10.53 -9.21 -13.43
C ASP A 171 -10.55 -10.19 -12.23
N ALA A 172 -9.44 -10.28 -11.50
CA ALA A 172 -9.31 -11.19 -10.36
C ALA A 172 -9.97 -10.68 -9.06
N LEU A 173 -10.12 -9.36 -8.90
CA LEU A 173 -10.62 -8.70 -7.70
C LEU A 173 -11.82 -7.79 -8.03
N PRO A 174 -12.99 -8.35 -8.41
CA PRO A 174 -14.13 -7.56 -8.87
C PRO A 174 -14.73 -6.61 -7.82
N GLY A 175 -14.44 -6.82 -6.53
CA GLY A 175 -14.84 -5.91 -5.44
C GLY A 175 -13.86 -4.74 -5.20
N ALA A 176 -12.70 -4.73 -5.87
CA ALA A 176 -11.72 -3.67 -5.70
C ALA A 176 -12.23 -2.36 -6.34
N GLY A 177 -12.06 -1.26 -5.62
CA GLY A 177 -12.19 0.07 -6.18
C GLY A 177 -11.15 0.31 -7.27
N TYR A 178 -11.52 1.07 -8.28
CA TYR A 178 -10.63 1.50 -9.36
C TYR A 178 -10.69 3.02 -9.51
N ARG A 179 -9.53 3.65 -9.59
CA ARG A 179 -9.37 5.09 -9.78
C ARG A 179 -8.37 5.30 -10.92
N GLU A 180 -8.87 5.76 -12.06
CA GLU A 180 -8.04 6.20 -13.17
C GLU A 180 -7.65 7.66 -12.97
N MET A 181 -6.35 7.92 -13.08
CA MET A 181 -5.73 9.23 -13.05
C MET A 181 -5.21 9.54 -14.45
N HIS A 182 -5.08 10.81 -14.79
CA HIS A 182 -4.75 11.22 -16.14
C HIS A 182 -3.38 11.92 -16.18
N GLY A 183 -2.46 11.41 -17.00
CA GLY A 183 -1.18 12.09 -17.25
C GLY A 183 -0.19 12.09 -16.08
N LEU A 184 -0.28 11.12 -15.16
CA LEU A 184 0.58 11.00 -13.98
C LEU A 184 1.65 9.90 -14.11
N GLY A 185 1.88 9.38 -15.32
CA GLY A 185 2.93 8.42 -15.62
C GLY A 185 2.97 7.25 -14.62
N HIS A 186 4.17 6.96 -14.10
CA HIS A 186 4.36 5.90 -13.11
C HIS A 186 4.25 6.40 -11.65
N PHE A 187 3.60 7.55 -11.43
CA PHE A 187 3.50 8.23 -10.13
C PHE A 187 4.86 8.51 -9.48
N GLY A 188 5.90 8.67 -10.30
CA GLY A 188 7.20 9.15 -9.85
C GLY A 188 7.14 10.65 -9.53
N SER A 189 8.14 11.16 -8.80
CA SER A 189 8.16 12.59 -8.45
C SER A 189 8.17 13.53 -9.65
N ASN A 190 8.80 13.12 -10.75
CA ASN A 190 8.78 13.91 -11.99
C ASN A 190 7.37 13.94 -12.60
N ASP A 191 6.65 12.81 -12.55
CA ASP A 191 5.30 12.70 -13.09
C ASP A 191 4.30 13.52 -12.26
N LEU A 192 4.47 13.53 -10.93
CA LEU A 192 3.64 14.31 -10.00
C LEU A 192 4.04 15.80 -9.92
N GLY A 193 5.13 16.21 -10.57
CA GLY A 193 5.69 17.56 -10.42
C GLY A 193 6.23 17.87 -9.02
N GLY A 194 6.52 16.86 -8.20
CA GLY A 194 7.01 17.01 -6.83
C GLY A 194 6.95 15.72 -6.00
N VAL A 195 7.09 15.85 -4.68
CA VAL A 195 7.02 14.73 -3.73
C VAL A 195 5.66 14.61 -3.04
N ALA A 196 4.72 15.51 -3.32
CA ALA A 196 3.40 15.47 -2.70
C ALA A 196 2.45 14.61 -3.52
N PHE A 197 1.58 13.85 -2.85
CA PHE A 197 0.48 13.13 -3.50
C PHE A 197 -0.83 13.30 -2.71
N PRO A 198 -1.46 14.50 -2.75
CA PRO A 198 -2.63 14.83 -1.95
C PRO A 198 -3.86 13.93 -2.18
N GLU A 199 -4.08 13.47 -3.40
CA GLU A 199 -5.17 12.58 -3.76
C GLU A 199 -5.05 11.22 -3.08
N LEU A 200 -3.83 10.67 -3.01
CA LEU A 200 -3.55 9.44 -2.27
C LEU A 200 -3.76 9.63 -0.76
N LEU A 201 -3.35 10.77 -0.20
CA LEU A 201 -3.62 11.07 1.21
C LEU A 201 -5.13 11.15 1.48
N SER A 202 -5.88 11.85 0.62
CA SER A 202 -7.34 11.95 0.73
C SER A 202 -8.00 10.56 0.69
N LEU A 203 -7.55 9.70 -0.21
CA LEU A 203 -7.98 8.30 -0.31
C LEU A 203 -7.64 7.45 0.92
N LEU A 204 -6.84 7.93 1.87
CA LEU A 204 -6.55 7.21 3.12
C LEU A 204 -7.25 7.83 4.32
N THR A 205 -7.48 9.14 4.31
CA THR A 205 -7.94 9.89 5.48
C THR A 205 -9.37 10.42 5.38
N ASP A 206 -9.96 10.49 4.18
CA ASP A 206 -11.32 11.01 4.01
C ASP A 206 -12.37 9.89 4.27
N PRO A 207 -13.27 10.05 5.26
CA PRO A 207 -14.36 9.12 5.51
C PRO A 207 -15.32 8.96 4.33
N ALA A 208 -15.45 9.97 3.46
CA ALA A 208 -16.38 9.97 2.32
C ALA A 208 -15.87 9.16 1.10
N THR A 209 -14.63 8.68 1.13
CA THR A 209 -14.03 7.89 0.04
C THR A 209 -14.14 6.38 0.26
N VAL A 210 -14.82 5.94 1.33
CA VAL A 210 -15.08 4.53 1.65
C VAL A 210 -16.29 4.04 0.87
N PRO A 211 -16.18 3.00 0.02
CA PRO A 211 -17.36 2.34 -0.54
C PRO A 211 -18.23 1.82 0.61
N ALA A 212 -19.53 2.14 0.57
CA ALA A 212 -20.52 1.66 1.52
C ALA A 212 -20.64 0.13 1.54
#